data_AF-A0AAW2YAL0-F1
#
_entry.id   AF-A0AAW2YAL0-F1
#
_cell.length_a   1.000
_cell.length_b   1.000
_cell.length_c   1.000
_cell.angle_alpha   90.00
_cell.angle_beta   90.00
_cell.angle_gamma   90.00
#
_symmetry.space_group_name_H-M   'P 1'
#
loop_
_entity.id
_entity.type
_entity.pdbx_description
1 polymer ?
#
loop_
_entity_poly.entity_id
_entity_poly.type
_entity_poly.pdbx_seq_one_letter_code
_entity_poly.pdbx_strand_id
1 'polypeptide(L)' 'MEKIDACKNGCMLYWKDDIDLDYCKFYGEARYKPTKERNPNRTKTLYAVLRYLPITTRLQRLYASQATIEQMT' A
#
# COMPACT_ATOMS: atom_id res chain seq x y z
N MET A 1 7.52 -8.27 3.59
CA MET A 1 7.16 -6.85 3.37
C MET A 1 5.86 -6.83 2.62
N GLU A 2 4.79 -6.40 3.26
CA GLU A 2 3.45 -6.44 2.67
C GLU A 2 3.33 -5.34 1.61
N LYS A 3 2.75 -5.71 0.47
CA LYS A 3 2.46 -4.79 -0.63
C LYS A 3 0.98 -4.44 -0.57
N ILE A 4 0.69 -3.15 -0.65
CA ILE A 4 -0.67 -2.61 -0.65
C ILE A 4 -0.87 -1.97 -2.00
N ASP A 5 -1.89 -2.40 -2.71
CA ASP A 5 -2.24 -1.83 -3.99
C ASP A 5 -2.90 -0.47 -3.75
N ALA A 6 -2.58 0.51 -4.59
CA ALA A 6 -3.11 1.86 -4.47
C ALA A 6 -3.71 2.35 -5.79
N CYS A 7 -4.70 3.22 -5.67
CA CYS A 7 -5.18 4.06 -6.76
C CYS A 7 -4.01 4.80 -7.42
N LYS A 8 -4.01 4.93 -8.75
CA LYS A 8 -2.99 5.67 -9.51
C LYS A 8 -2.77 7.09 -8.96
N ASN A 9 -3.84 7.76 -8.56
CA ASN A 9 -3.82 9.12 -8.04
C ASN A 9 -3.67 9.17 -6.50
N GLY A 10 -3.39 8.05 -5.84
CA GLY A 10 -3.26 7.96 -4.37
C GLY A 10 -4.57 8.14 -3.61
N CYS A 11 -5.70 8.09 -4.31
CA CYS A 11 -7.01 8.45 -3.78
C CYS A 11 -7.62 7.40 -2.82
N MET A 12 -7.20 6.13 -2.95
CA MET A 12 -7.62 5.02 -2.09
C MET A 12 -6.59 3.90 -2.11
N LEU A 13 -6.66 3.03 -1.10
CA LEU A 13 -5.90 1.79 -0.99
C LEU A 13 -6.86 0.61 -1.19
N TYR A 14 -6.45 -0.37 -2.00
CA TYR A 14 -7.20 -1.61 -2.18
C TYR A 14 -6.80 -2.56 -1.04
N TRP A 15 -7.39 -2.34 0.13
CA TRP A 15 -7.05 -3.05 1.37
C TRP A 15 -8.33 -3.40 2.16
N LYS A 16 -8.32 -4.55 2.87
CA LYS A 16 -9.49 -5.11 3.57
C LYS A 16 -10.71 -5.22 2.66
N ASP A 17 -11.77 -4.47 2.95
CA ASP A 17 -13.07 -4.55 2.27
C ASP A 17 -12.98 -4.14 0.79
N ASP A 18 -11.90 -3.44 0.42
CA ASP A 18 -11.71 -2.88 -0.92
C ASP A 18 -10.74 -3.71 -1.78
N ILE A 19 -10.37 -4.90 -1.30
CA ILE A 19 -9.35 -5.73 -1.95
C ILE A 19 -9.81 -6.33 -3.28
N ASP A 20 -11.11 -6.53 -3.47
CA ASP A 20 -11.68 -7.14 -4.69
C ASP A 20 -12.14 -6.09 -5.73
N LEU A 21 -11.93 -4.80 -5.43
CA LEU A 21 -12.29 -3.74 -6.35
C LEU A 21 -11.26 -3.64 -7.49
N ASP A 22 -11.78 -3.68 -8.71
CA ASP A 22 -11.00 -3.43 -9.93
C ASP A 22 -10.99 -1.93 -10.31
N TYR A 23 -11.89 -1.14 -9.72
CA TYR A 23 -12.07 0.28 -9.98
C TYR A 23 -12.09 1.08 -8.68
N CYS A 24 -11.57 2.30 -8.76
CA CYS A 24 -11.57 3.23 -7.66
C CYS A 24 -13.00 3.70 -7.32
N LYS A 25 -13.36 3.69 -6.03
CA LYS A 25 -14.67 4.18 -5.54
C LYS A 25 -14.92 5.67 -5.78
N PHE A 26 -13.87 6.49 -5.77
CA PHE A 26 -13.98 7.94 -5.82
C PHE A 26 -14.04 8.48 -7.25
N TYR A 27 -13.19 7.95 -8.13
CA TYR A 27 -13.00 8.48 -9.49
C TYR A 27 -13.22 7.44 -10.60
N GLY A 28 -13.58 6.19 -10.25
CA GLY A 28 -13.80 5.13 -11.24
C GLY A 28 -12.55 4.68 -12.01
N GLU A 29 -11.37 5.14 -11.59
CA GLU A 29 -10.08 4.80 -12.22
C GLU A 29 -9.74 3.32 -12.10
N ALA A 30 -9.19 2.74 -13.16
CA ALA A 30 -8.80 1.33 -13.18
C ALA A 30 -7.62 1.05 -12.23
N ARG A 31 -7.68 -0.08 -11.53
CA ARG A 31 -6.59 -0.57 -10.67
C ARG A 31 -5.37 -1.05 -11.45
N TYR A 32 -5.60 -1.66 -12.62
CA TYR A 32 -4.58 -2.29 -13.44
C TYR A 32 -4.31 -1.50 -14.72
N LYS A 33 -3.04 -1.47 -15.14
CA LYS A 33 -2.61 -0.91 -16.43
C LYS A 33 -3.21 -1.73 -17.58
N PRO A 34 -3.59 -1.09 -18.70
CA PRO A 34 -4.04 -1.81 -19.88
C PRO A 34 -2.90 -2.67 -20.43
N THR A 35 -3.12 -3.97 -20.55
CA THR A 35 -2.16 -4.89 -21.16
C THR A 35 -2.37 -4.87 -22.67
N LYS A 36 -1.29 -4.67 -23.45
CA LYS A 36 -1.34 -4.58 -24.93
C LYS A 36 -1.72 -5.89 -25.63
N GLU A 37 -1.63 -7.03 -24.94
CA GLU A 37 -1.91 -8.35 -25.48
C GLU A 37 -3.03 -9.02 -24.67
N ARG A 38 -4.04 -9.55 -25.36
CA ARG A 38 -5.14 -10.33 -24.80
C ARG A 38 -4.68 -11.74 -24.39
N ASN A 39 -3.58 -11.86 -23.65
CA ASN A 39 -3.20 -13.14 -23.07
C ASN A 39 -3.85 -13.25 -21.68
N PRO A 40 -4.87 -14.12 -21.50
CA PRO A 40 -5.59 -14.25 -20.24
C PRO A 40 -4.71 -14.75 -19.08
N ASN A 41 -3.55 -15.35 -19.37
CA ASN A 41 -2.63 -15.87 -18.36
C ASN A 41 -1.54 -14.87 -17.93
N ARG A 42 -1.55 -13.63 -18.43
CA ARG A 42 -0.55 -12.64 -18.04
C ARG A 42 -0.94 -11.98 -16.72
N THR A 43 0.02 -11.87 -15.80
CA THR A 43 -0.13 -11.16 -14.54
C THR A 43 -0.55 -9.71 -14.78
N LYS A 44 -1.68 -9.30 -14.20
CA LYS A 44 -2.18 -7.92 -14.29
C LYS A 44 -1.18 -6.98 -13.61
N THR A 45 -0.71 -5.96 -14.34
CA THR A 45 0.23 -4.96 -13.79
C THR A 45 -0.54 -3.85 -13.11
N LEU A 46 -0.26 -3.58 -11.84
CA LEU A 46 -0.89 -2.50 -11.07
C LEU A 46 -0.37 -1.11 -11.48
N TYR A 47 -1.20 -0.09 -11.29
CA TYR A 47 -0.75 1.30 -11.48
C TYR A 47 0.22 1.76 -10.39
N ALA A 48 -0.14 1.54 -9.12
CA ALA A 48 0.64 1.95 -7.97
C ALA A 48 0.63 0.86 -6.89
N VAL A 49 1.79 0.67 -6.25
CA VAL A 49 1.97 -0.28 -5.15
C VAL A 49 2.72 0.43 -4.03
N LEU A 50 2.12 0.50 -2.85
CA LEU A 50 2.74 0.94 -1.62
C LEU A 50 3.29 -0.26 -0.87
N ARG A 51 4.28 -0.01 0.00
CA ARG A 51 4.85 -1.05 0.86
C ARG A 51 4.56 -0.69 2.30
N TYR A 52 3.95 -1.62 3.03
CA TYR A 52 3.71 -1.43 4.45
C TYR A 52 5.03 -1.55 5.23
N LEU A 53 5.34 -0.52 6.01
CA LEU A 53 6.44 -0.53 6.97
C LEU A 53 5.84 -0.56 8.38
N PRO A 54 5.93 -1.69 9.10
CA PRO A 54 5.38 -1.78 10.44
C PRO A 54 6.06 -0.77 11.37
N ILE A 55 5.25 0.11 11.95
CA ILE A 55 5.73 1.18 12.84
C ILE A 55 6.05 0.65 14.24
N THR A 56 5.37 -0.40 14.68
CA THR A 56 5.43 -0.92 16.05
C THR A 56 6.86 -1.31 16.45
N THR A 57 7.56 -2.03 15.58
CA THR A 57 8.94 -2.45 15.83
C THR A 57 9.92 -1.27 15.84
N ARG A 58 9.64 -0.23 15.05
CA ARG A 58 10.44 1.01 15.04
C ARG A 58 10.21 1.80 16.32
N LEU A 59 8.97 1.90 16.79
CA LEU A 59 8.62 2.58 18.04
C LEU A 59 9.22 1.85 19.25
N GLN A 60 9.12 0.52 19.31
CA GLN A 60 9.77 -0.26 20.37
C GLN A 60 11.27 0.03 20.47
N ARG A 61 11.96 0.10 19.31
CA ARG A 61 13.38 0.46 19.27
C ARG A 61 13.65 1.91 19.69
N LEU A 62 12.79 2.84 19.27
CA LEU A 62 12.91 4.26 19.63
C LEU A 62 12.82 4.44 21.15
N TYR A 63 11.76 3.90 21.77
CA TYR A 63 11.53 4.03 23.21
C TYR A 63 12.49 3.20 24.08
N ALA A 64 13.13 2.17 23.52
CA ALA A 64 14.21 1.44 24.20
C ALA A 64 15.55 2.18 24.20
N SER A 65 15.68 3.29 23.46
CA SER A 65 16.93 4.05 23.38
C SER A 65 17.08 5.00 24.58
N GLN A 66 18.28 5.06 25.16
CA GLN A 66 18.60 5.96 26.27
C GLN A 66 18.37 7.43 25.92
N ALA A 67 18.67 7.81 24.68
CA ALA A 67 18.43 9.16 24.16
C ALA A 67 16.95 9.59 24.26
N THR A 68 16.00 8.67 24.07
CA THR A 68 14.57 8.96 24.23
C THR A 68 14.16 8.98 25.70
N ILE A 69 14.75 8.14 26.55
CA ILE A 69 14.49 8.13 28.01
C ILE A 69 14.87 9.47 28.65
N GLU A 70 16.04 10.00 28.31
CA GLU A 70 16.55 11.29 28.81
C GLU A 70 15.68 12.49 28.37
N GLN A 71 14.98 12.38 27.24
CA GLN A 71 14.07 13.41 26.72
C GLN A 71 12.65 13.33 27.29
N MET A 72 12.34 12.28 28.04
CA MET A 72 11.01 12.05 28.66
C MET A 72 10.96 12.36 30.16
N THR A 73 12.11 12.66 30.77
CA THR A 73 12.26 13.16 32.15
C THR A 73 12.33 14.67 32.20
#